data_AF-A0A2V9X2L3-F1
#
_entry.id   AF-A0A2V9X2L3-F1
#
_cell.length_a   1.000
_cell.length_b   1.000
_cell.length_c   1.000
_cell.angle_alpha   90.00
_cell.angle_beta   90.00
_cell.angle_gamma   90.00
#
_symmetry.space_group_name_H-M   'P 1'
#
loop_
_entity.id
_entity.type
_entity.pdbx_description
1 polymer ?
#
loop_
_entity_poly.entity_id
_entity_poly.type
_entity_poly.pdbx_seq_one_letter_code
_entity_poly.pdbx_strand_id
1 'polypeptide(L)'
;MRRSGGFVLKLFGSRQVRRGAVHSPDELKLIVTASRQFGQIPHVQEEMIHNALELDNITVREVMVPRPDIFALPGDLTLDEALGRIVEEQHSRIPIYDPQRGTEHIVGVLYSKDLMRWMRLRLTLNANHPIAERIAKMQISRIMRNVLVIPETKVLTDLLQEFKERKRHLAVVVDEYGSTAGVITVEDVVEQLVGEIEDEFDVIPPDQPVLEGSNVLLLEGSTNIRDLESQYQLSLPRDAGFETLAGFMLANLQKIPHPGDSFDFEGRRFTVEDMDGHRIAKVRIENLAPAAMRQTGD
;
A
#
# COMPACT_ATOMS: atom_id res chain seq x y z
N MET A 1 14.39 -0.66 49.26
CA MET A 1 13.08 0.04 49.29
C MET A 1 12.06 -0.60 48.34
N ARG A 2 11.63 -1.85 48.56
CA ARG A 2 10.67 -2.58 47.68
C ARG A 2 9.50 -3.25 48.42
N ARG A 3 9.30 -2.96 49.71
CA ARG A 3 8.29 -3.63 50.56
C ARG A 3 7.01 -2.82 50.80
N SER A 4 6.98 -1.54 50.45
CA SER A 4 5.88 -0.62 50.75
C SER A 4 4.71 -0.69 49.76
N GLY A 5 4.97 -0.92 48.47
CA GLY A 5 3.91 -0.95 47.44
C GLY A 5 2.91 -2.11 47.61
N GLY A 6 3.38 -3.26 48.09
CA GLY A 6 2.52 -4.45 48.26
C GLY A 6 1.52 -4.34 49.42
N PHE A 7 1.79 -3.48 50.42
CA PHE A 7 0.90 -3.31 51.56
C PHE A 7 -0.28 -2.39 51.22
N VAL A 8 -0.05 -1.36 50.39
CA VAL A 8 -1.08 -0.43 49.92
C VAL A 8 -2.10 -1.14 49.04
N LEU A 9 -1.65 -2.00 48.11
CA LEU A 9 -2.53 -2.75 47.21
C LEU A 9 -3.47 -3.74 47.93
N LYS A 10 -3.05 -4.25 49.10
CA LYS A 10 -3.85 -5.19 49.90
C LYS A 10 -4.99 -4.49 50.65
N LEU A 11 -4.83 -3.22 51.02
CA LEU A 11 -5.86 -2.42 51.69
C LEU A 11 -7.01 -2.04 50.76
N PHE A 12 -6.79 -1.99 49.44
CA PHE A 12 -7.80 -1.61 48.45
C PHE A 12 -8.52 -2.80 47.79
N GLY A 13 -8.46 -4.00 48.38
CA GLY A 13 -9.30 -5.12 47.95
C GLY A 13 -9.05 -5.62 46.53
N SER A 14 -7.85 -5.38 45.96
CA SER A 14 -7.53 -5.94 44.65
C SER A 14 -7.39 -7.46 44.78
N ARG A 15 -8.42 -8.20 44.35
CA ARG A 15 -8.27 -9.59 43.96
C ARG A 15 -7.10 -9.63 42.98
N GLN A 16 -6.03 -10.34 43.33
CA GLN A 16 -5.03 -10.78 42.36
C GLN A 16 -5.79 -11.60 41.31
N VAL A 17 -6.23 -10.94 40.25
CA VAL A 17 -6.56 -11.61 39.00
C VAL A 17 -5.27 -12.37 38.67
N ARG A 18 -5.36 -13.70 38.58
CA ARG A 18 -4.32 -14.51 37.95
C ARG A 18 -4.21 -14.00 36.52
N ARG A 19 -3.42 -12.95 36.31
CA ARG A 19 -3.01 -12.54 34.98
C ARG A 19 -2.13 -13.68 34.50
N GLY A 20 -2.60 -14.39 33.48
CA GLY A 20 -1.68 -15.14 32.62
C GLY A 20 -0.53 -14.21 32.23
N ALA A 21 0.65 -14.78 31.97
CA ALA A 21 1.81 -14.00 31.58
C ALA A 21 1.40 -13.03 30.44
N VAL A 22 1.60 -11.74 30.68
CA VAL A 22 1.39 -10.72 29.66
C VAL A 22 2.63 -10.81 28.78
N HIS A 23 2.45 -11.19 27.52
CA HIS A 23 3.53 -11.35 26.56
C HIS A 23 3.65 -10.10 25.68
N SER A 24 4.89 -9.71 25.35
CA SER A 24 5.13 -8.71 24.31
C SER A 24 4.82 -9.29 22.92
N PRO A 25 4.62 -8.46 21.88
CA PRO A 25 4.52 -8.94 20.51
C PRO A 25 5.67 -9.88 20.12
N ASP A 26 6.92 -9.51 20.45
CA ASP A 26 8.09 -10.35 20.18
C ASP A 26 8.04 -11.71 20.91
N GLU A 27 7.58 -11.73 22.16
CA GLU A 27 7.39 -12.99 22.89
C GLU A 27 6.29 -13.85 22.26
N LEU A 28 5.19 -13.25 21.81
CA LEU A 28 4.13 -13.96 21.08
C LEU A 28 4.66 -14.56 19.77
N LYS A 29 5.46 -13.80 19.02
CA LYS A 29 6.14 -14.28 17.81
C LYS A 29 7.00 -15.51 18.11
N LEU A 30 7.82 -15.47 19.15
CA LEU A 30 8.66 -16.60 19.58
C LEU A 30 7.83 -17.85 19.94
N ILE A 31 6.71 -17.67 20.65
CA ILE A 31 5.81 -18.77 21.02
C ILE A 31 5.18 -19.41 19.77
N VAL A 32 4.76 -18.59 18.81
CA VAL A 32 4.14 -19.02 17.56
C VAL A 32 5.17 -19.77 16.70
N THR A 33 6.39 -19.24 16.56
CA THR A 33 7.51 -19.91 15.88
C THR A 33 7.85 -21.26 16.52
N ALA A 34 7.94 -21.32 17.84
CA ALA A 34 8.14 -22.59 18.54
C ALA A 34 7.00 -23.59 18.23
N SER A 35 5.75 -23.13 18.25
CA SER A 35 4.58 -23.96 17.93
C SER A 35 4.64 -24.52 16.51
N ARG A 36 5.11 -23.74 15.52
CA ARG A 36 5.35 -24.25 14.16
C ARG A 36 6.46 -25.31 14.14
N GLN A 37 7.58 -25.07 14.83
CA GLN A 37 8.70 -26.02 14.89
C GLN A 37 8.29 -27.37 15.49
N PHE A 38 7.36 -27.38 16.45
CA PHE A 38 6.75 -28.59 17.01
C PHE A 38 5.56 -29.14 16.20
N GLY A 39 5.33 -28.62 14.98
CA GLY A 39 4.30 -29.09 14.06
C GLY A 39 2.86 -28.83 14.52
N GLN A 40 2.64 -27.91 15.46
CA GLN A 40 1.32 -27.59 16.00
C GLN A 40 0.52 -26.62 15.11
N ILE A 41 1.23 -25.81 14.32
CA ILE A 41 0.62 -24.87 13.37
C ILE A 41 1.33 -24.95 12.00
N PRO A 42 0.61 -24.79 10.88
CA PRO A 42 1.19 -24.61 9.55
C PRO A 42 2.00 -23.32 9.43
N HIS A 43 2.90 -23.28 8.45
CA HIS A 43 3.73 -22.10 8.17
C HIS A 43 2.92 -20.85 7.82
N VAL A 44 1.92 -20.97 6.94
CA VAL A 44 1.03 -19.85 6.57
C VAL A 44 0.34 -19.23 7.78
N GLN A 45 -0.04 -20.05 8.78
CA GLN A 45 -0.64 -19.53 10.01
C GLN A 45 0.38 -18.79 10.88
N GLU A 46 1.64 -19.24 10.89
CA GLU A 46 2.72 -18.53 11.56
C GLU A 46 2.86 -17.12 10.96
N GLU A 47 2.98 -17.03 9.64
CA GLU A 47 3.16 -15.77 8.90
C GLU A 47 2.01 -14.80 9.14
N MET A 48 0.76 -15.27 8.98
CA MET A 48 -0.42 -14.44 9.25
C MET A 48 -0.43 -13.89 10.68
N ILE A 49 0.00 -14.68 11.68
CA ILE A 49 0.06 -14.20 13.06
C ILE A 49 1.19 -13.18 13.25
N HIS A 50 2.37 -13.40 12.66
CA HIS A 50 3.46 -12.42 12.68
C HIS A 50 3.03 -11.10 12.04
N ASN A 51 2.39 -11.17 10.88
CA ASN A 51 1.87 -10.01 10.14
C ASN A 51 0.80 -9.27 10.94
N ALA A 52 -0.13 -9.99 11.56
CA ALA A 52 -1.17 -9.40 12.41
C ALA A 52 -0.59 -8.57 13.57
N LEU A 53 0.54 -9.03 14.15
CA LEU A 53 1.23 -8.32 15.21
C LEU A 53 1.98 -7.08 14.70
N GLU A 54 2.42 -7.09 13.43
CA GLU A 54 3.12 -5.95 12.81
C GLU A 54 2.20 -4.85 12.28
N LEU A 55 0.93 -5.15 11.97
CA LEU A 55 -0.02 -4.15 11.45
C LEU A 55 -0.13 -2.88 12.30
N ASP A 56 0.14 -2.95 13.61
CA ASP A 56 0.10 -1.80 14.52
C ASP A 56 1.29 -0.85 14.34
N ASN A 57 2.37 -1.33 13.72
CA ASN A 57 3.57 -0.57 13.40
C ASN A 57 3.56 -0.04 11.96
N ILE A 58 2.58 -0.40 11.14
CA ILE A 58 2.49 -0.01 9.73
C ILE A 58 1.52 1.15 9.60
N THR A 59 1.99 2.22 8.98
CA THR A 59 1.16 3.40 8.68
C THR A 59 0.46 3.27 7.34
N VAL A 60 -0.62 4.02 7.15
CA VAL A 60 -1.35 4.10 5.88
C VAL A 60 -0.45 4.60 4.75
N ARG A 61 0.43 5.56 5.06
CA ARG A 61 1.41 6.11 4.11
C ARG A 61 2.28 5.03 3.45
N GLU A 62 2.68 4.02 4.22
CA GLU A 62 3.56 2.94 3.75
C GLU A 62 2.87 1.99 2.75
N VAL A 63 1.54 1.98 2.68
CA VAL A 63 0.80 0.95 1.92
C VAL A 63 -0.18 1.55 0.90
N MET A 64 -0.57 2.82 1.06
CA MET A 64 -1.50 3.48 0.15
C MET A 64 -0.97 3.53 -1.30
N VAL A 65 -1.90 3.54 -2.26
CA VAL A 65 -1.61 3.92 -3.64
C VAL A 65 -1.33 5.43 -3.66
N PRO A 66 -0.12 5.87 -4.05
CA PRO A 66 0.24 7.27 -4.01
C PRO A 66 -0.49 8.07 -5.09
N ARG A 67 -0.75 9.36 -4.84
CA ARG A 67 -1.53 10.26 -5.73
C ARG A 67 -1.23 10.13 -7.23
N PRO A 68 0.03 10.09 -7.70
CA PRO A 68 0.33 10.03 -9.13
C PRO A 68 -0.22 8.78 -9.81
N ASP A 69 -0.36 7.69 -9.05
CA ASP A 69 -0.72 6.36 -9.56
C ASP A 69 -2.23 6.09 -9.35
N ILE A 70 -3.00 7.08 -8.87
CA ILE A 70 -4.46 6.95 -8.69
C ILE A 70 -5.19 7.14 -10.01
N PHE A 71 -5.94 6.12 -10.43
CA PHE A 71 -6.98 6.30 -11.43
C PHE A 71 -8.20 7.04 -10.85
N ALA A 72 -8.35 8.32 -11.19
CA ALA A 72 -9.46 9.17 -10.74
C ALA A 72 -10.15 9.90 -11.90
N LEU A 73 -11.43 10.21 -11.73
CA LEU A 73 -12.25 10.88 -12.75
C LEU A 73 -12.76 12.25 -12.28
N PRO A 74 -12.86 13.25 -13.17
CA PRO A 74 -13.43 14.54 -12.82
C PRO A 74 -14.96 14.43 -12.66
N GLY A 75 -15.50 15.09 -11.64
CA GLY A 75 -16.92 14.97 -11.26
C GLY A 75 -17.94 15.50 -12.28
N ASP A 76 -17.50 16.27 -13.26
CA ASP A 76 -18.33 16.85 -14.32
C ASP A 76 -18.48 15.96 -15.55
N LEU A 77 -17.76 14.83 -15.63
CA LEU A 77 -17.95 13.83 -16.69
C LEU A 77 -19.38 13.33 -16.71
N THR A 78 -19.89 13.11 -17.92
CA THR A 78 -21.14 12.40 -18.13
C THR A 78 -20.98 10.90 -17.85
N LEU A 79 -22.11 10.23 -17.59
CA LEU A 79 -22.14 8.80 -17.34
C LEU A 79 -21.52 8.00 -18.50
N ASP A 80 -21.78 8.38 -19.75
CA ASP A 80 -21.25 7.67 -20.93
C ASP A 80 -19.74 7.84 -21.08
N GLU A 81 -19.21 9.05 -20.81
CA GLU A 81 -17.76 9.29 -20.83
C GLU A 81 -17.05 8.53 -19.71
N ALA A 82 -17.62 8.52 -18.51
CA ALA A 82 -17.05 7.80 -17.37
C ALA A 82 -17.05 6.28 -17.63
N LEU A 83 -18.13 5.74 -18.21
CA LEU A 83 -18.19 4.32 -18.57
C LEU A 83 -17.12 3.92 -19.58
N GLY A 84 -16.88 4.75 -20.60
CA GLY A 84 -15.82 4.51 -21.57
C GLY A 84 -14.46 4.35 -20.91
N ARG A 85 -14.16 5.17 -19.89
CA ARG A 85 -12.87 5.11 -19.16
C ARG A 85 -12.79 3.97 -18.15
N ILE A 86 -13.91 3.58 -17.52
CA ILE A 86 -13.91 2.58 -16.44
C ILE A 86 -13.79 1.14 -16.96
N VAL A 87 -14.30 0.87 -18.17
CA VAL A 87 -14.28 -0.48 -18.74
C VAL A 87 -12.85 -0.96 -18.99
N GLU A 88 -11.92 -0.05 -19.25
CA GLU A 88 -10.50 -0.36 -19.52
C GLU A 88 -9.74 -0.71 -18.22
N GLU A 89 -10.00 0.02 -17.14
CA GLU A 89 -9.22 -0.03 -15.90
C GLU A 89 -9.75 -1.03 -14.84
N GLN A 90 -10.92 -1.63 -15.07
CA GLN A 90 -11.53 -2.70 -14.24
C GLN A 90 -11.72 -2.41 -12.73
N HIS A 91 -11.52 -1.18 -12.27
CA HIS A 91 -11.69 -0.82 -10.86
C HIS A 91 -13.15 -0.83 -10.38
N SER A 92 -13.37 -1.36 -9.18
CA SER A 92 -14.71 -1.39 -8.55
C SER A 92 -15.14 -0.06 -7.92
N ARG A 93 -14.18 0.75 -7.48
CA ARG A 93 -14.39 2.02 -6.78
C ARG A 93 -13.42 3.05 -7.34
N ILE A 94 -13.97 4.12 -7.92
CA ILE A 94 -13.20 5.12 -8.64
C ILE A 94 -13.30 6.45 -7.88
N PRO A 95 -12.18 6.98 -7.36
CA PRO A 95 -12.15 8.31 -6.78
C PRO A 95 -12.60 9.40 -7.77
N ILE A 96 -13.40 10.34 -7.30
CA ILE A 96 -13.91 11.46 -8.09
C ILE A 96 -13.32 12.75 -7.55
N TYR A 97 -12.65 13.53 -8.40
CA TYR A 97 -12.04 14.81 -8.02
C TYR A 97 -12.83 16.03 -8.51
N ASP A 98 -12.58 17.17 -7.87
CA ASP A 98 -13.14 18.46 -8.26
C ASP A 98 -12.39 19.02 -9.49
N PRO A 99 -13.03 19.16 -10.66
CA PRO A 99 -12.37 19.63 -11.87
C PRO A 99 -11.80 21.05 -11.76
N GLN A 100 -12.32 21.88 -10.85
CA GLN A 100 -11.81 23.25 -10.65
C GLN A 100 -10.56 23.28 -9.76
N ARG A 101 -10.43 22.30 -8.86
CA ARG A 101 -9.35 22.24 -7.89
C ARG A 101 -8.28 21.20 -8.23
N GLY A 102 -8.48 20.36 -9.24
CA GLY A 102 -7.49 19.39 -9.69
C GLY A 102 -7.58 18.03 -9.00
N THR A 103 -6.67 17.13 -9.39
CA THR A 103 -6.65 15.72 -8.97
C THR A 103 -6.29 15.55 -7.49
N GLU A 104 -5.70 16.56 -6.86
CA GLU A 104 -5.37 16.57 -5.44
C GLU A 104 -6.59 16.83 -4.52
N HIS A 105 -7.78 17.00 -5.09
CA HIS A 105 -9.02 17.26 -4.35
C HIS A 105 -10.09 16.22 -4.67
N ILE A 106 -9.99 15.05 -4.04
CA ILE A 106 -11.01 14.00 -4.17
C ILE A 106 -12.24 14.37 -3.32
N VAL A 107 -13.39 14.47 -3.97
CA VAL A 107 -14.68 14.87 -3.36
C VAL A 107 -15.64 13.70 -3.13
N GLY A 108 -15.36 12.54 -3.71
CA GLY A 108 -16.20 11.36 -3.55
C GLY A 108 -15.65 10.13 -4.22
N VAL A 109 -16.46 9.09 -4.25
CA VAL A 109 -16.14 7.81 -4.89
C VAL A 109 -17.34 7.31 -5.69
N LEU A 110 -17.08 6.87 -6.91
CA LEU A 110 -18.04 6.26 -7.80
C LEU A 110 -17.92 4.74 -7.73
N TYR A 111 -19.04 4.06 -7.54
CA TYR A 111 -19.07 2.61 -7.49
C TYR A 111 -19.48 2.07 -8.86
N SER A 112 -18.71 1.12 -9.41
CA SER A 112 -19.03 0.48 -10.70
C SER A 112 -20.43 -0.15 -10.71
N LYS A 113 -20.86 -0.75 -9.60
CA LYS A 113 -22.23 -1.30 -9.45
C LYS A 113 -23.33 -0.24 -9.57
N ASP A 114 -23.08 1.00 -9.15
CA ASP A 114 -24.06 2.07 -9.25
C ASP A 114 -24.17 2.52 -10.72
N LEU A 115 -23.07 2.56 -11.46
CA LEU A 115 -23.08 2.75 -12.92
C LEU A 115 -23.86 1.66 -13.65
N MET A 116 -23.62 0.39 -13.31
CA MET A 116 -24.36 -0.74 -13.89
C MET A 116 -25.87 -0.62 -13.67
N ARG A 117 -26.29 -0.13 -12.50
CA ARG A 117 -27.72 0.12 -12.20
C ARG A 117 -28.32 1.18 -13.12
N TRP A 118 -27.61 2.28 -13.37
CA TRP A 118 -28.04 3.34 -14.29
C TRP A 118 -28.04 2.87 -15.74
N MET A 119 -27.04 2.09 -16.14
CA MET A 119 -26.97 1.47 -17.47
C MET A 119 -28.16 0.53 -17.70
N ARG A 120 -28.46 -0.36 -16.75
CA ARG A 120 -29.61 -1.26 -16.84
C ARG A 120 -30.92 -0.49 -17.00
N LEU A 121 -31.12 0.57 -16.22
CA LEU A 121 -32.31 1.41 -16.33
C LEU A 121 -32.41 2.05 -17.73
N ARG A 122 -31.29 2.55 -18.27
CA ARG A 122 -31.25 3.11 -19.63
C ARG A 122 -31.58 2.07 -20.69
N LEU A 123 -31.02 0.86 -20.60
CA LEU A 123 -31.26 -0.23 -21.56
C LEU A 123 -32.71 -0.75 -21.54
N THR A 124 -33.41 -0.63 -20.42
CA THR A 124 -34.86 -0.96 -20.35
C THR A 124 -35.77 0.08 -20.98
N LEU A 125 -35.23 1.26 -21.31
CA LEU A 125 -35.96 2.34 -21.96
C LEU A 125 -35.68 2.29 -23.47
N ASN A 126 -36.66 2.71 -24.28
CA ASN A 126 -36.41 2.93 -25.71
C ASN A 126 -35.29 3.97 -25.88
N ALA A 127 -34.37 3.78 -26.84
CA ALA A 127 -33.24 4.68 -27.05
C ALA A 127 -33.64 6.15 -27.28
N ASN A 128 -34.82 6.38 -27.87
CA ASN A 128 -35.41 7.70 -28.12
C ASN A 128 -36.23 8.24 -26.93
N HIS A 129 -36.23 7.56 -25.79
CA HIS A 129 -36.96 7.99 -24.61
C HIS A 129 -36.21 9.15 -23.94
N PRO A 130 -36.85 10.30 -23.64
CA PRO A 130 -36.18 11.47 -23.05
C PRO A 130 -35.42 11.18 -21.74
N ILE A 131 -35.89 10.19 -20.98
CA ILE A 131 -35.22 9.73 -19.75
C ILE A 131 -33.87 9.05 -20.06
N ALA A 132 -33.76 8.29 -21.15
CA ALA A 132 -32.52 7.61 -21.52
C ALA A 132 -31.42 8.63 -21.88
N GLU A 133 -31.79 9.68 -22.63
CA GLU A 133 -30.87 10.78 -22.97
C GLU A 133 -30.43 11.56 -21.72
N ARG A 134 -31.36 11.82 -20.79
CA ARG A 134 -31.05 12.49 -19.51
C ARG A 134 -30.12 11.65 -18.62
N ILE A 135 -30.26 10.32 -18.62
CA ILE A 135 -29.36 9.41 -17.90
C ILE A 135 -27.96 9.45 -18.51
N ALA A 136 -27.86 9.39 -19.85
CA ALA A 136 -26.57 9.44 -20.54
C ALA A 136 -25.79 10.74 -20.23
N LYS A 137 -26.50 11.88 -20.20
CA LYS A 137 -25.94 13.21 -19.90
C LYS A 137 -25.82 13.51 -18.39
N MET A 138 -26.14 12.55 -17.53
CA MET A 138 -26.05 12.76 -16.08
C MET A 138 -24.59 12.82 -15.66
N GLN A 139 -24.21 13.85 -14.90
CA GLN A 139 -22.86 13.96 -14.36
C GLN A 139 -22.61 12.97 -13.24
N ILE A 140 -21.40 12.40 -13.20
CA ILE A 140 -21.03 11.39 -12.20
C ILE A 140 -20.99 11.92 -10.77
N SER A 141 -20.75 13.22 -10.57
CA SER A 141 -20.87 13.89 -9.27
C SER A 141 -22.24 13.76 -8.61
N ARG A 142 -23.31 13.47 -9.38
CA ARG A 142 -24.67 13.28 -8.83
C ARG A 142 -24.93 11.87 -8.29
N ILE A 143 -24.10 10.91 -8.68
CA ILE A 143 -24.26 9.50 -8.34
C ILE A 143 -23.09 8.97 -7.48
N MET A 144 -22.03 9.76 -7.34
CA MET A 144 -20.94 9.46 -6.40
C MET A 144 -21.44 9.43 -4.96
N ARG A 145 -20.67 8.75 -4.11
CA ARG A 145 -20.91 8.65 -2.68
C ARG A 145 -19.79 9.38 -1.95
N ASN A 146 -20.10 9.85 -0.74
CA ASN A 146 -19.08 10.37 0.17
C ASN A 146 -18.03 9.27 0.43
N VAL A 147 -16.76 9.71 0.40
CA VAL A 147 -15.60 8.88 0.66
C VAL A 147 -15.12 9.08 2.09
N LEU A 148 -14.52 8.03 2.67
CA LEU A 148 -13.85 8.13 3.96
C LEU A 148 -12.55 8.90 3.76
N VAL A 149 -12.22 9.83 4.67
CA VAL A 149 -10.97 10.60 4.62
C VAL A 149 -10.20 10.31 5.90
N ILE A 150 -8.91 9.98 5.75
CA ILE A 150 -8.01 9.62 6.85
C ILE A 150 -6.64 10.29 6.67
N PRO A 151 -5.90 10.55 7.76
CA PRO A 151 -4.53 11.05 7.66
C PRO A 151 -3.56 9.93 7.27
N GLU A 152 -2.47 10.29 6.57
CA GLU A 152 -1.42 9.34 6.16
C GLU A 152 -0.69 8.66 7.33
N THR A 153 -0.68 9.29 8.50
CA THR A 153 -0.01 8.78 9.71
C THR A 153 -0.85 7.76 10.50
N LYS A 154 -2.08 7.46 10.06
CA LYS A 154 -2.94 6.47 10.75
C LYS A 154 -2.33 5.07 10.61
N VAL A 155 -2.43 4.23 11.64
CA VAL A 155 -1.96 2.84 11.57
C VAL A 155 -3.01 1.90 10.96
N LEU A 156 -2.56 0.79 10.36
CA LEU A 156 -3.44 -0.12 9.62
C LEU A 156 -4.44 -0.86 10.51
N THR A 157 -4.09 -1.18 11.76
CA THR A 157 -5.01 -1.77 12.75
C THR A 157 -6.24 -0.90 12.98
N ASP A 158 -6.04 0.39 13.22
CA ASP A 158 -7.10 1.38 13.40
C ASP A 158 -7.90 1.62 12.11
N LEU A 159 -7.23 1.61 10.96
CA LEU A 159 -7.90 1.73 9.65
C LEU A 159 -8.82 0.53 9.39
N LEU A 160 -8.34 -0.69 9.64
CA LEU A 160 -9.14 -1.91 9.47
C LEU A 160 -10.39 -1.87 10.35
N GLN A 161 -10.27 -1.41 11.60
CA GLN A 161 -11.41 -1.21 12.48
C GLN A 161 -12.38 -0.17 11.92
N GLU A 162 -11.90 0.97 11.46
CA GLU A 162 -12.74 2.02 10.90
C GLU A 162 -13.47 1.58 9.62
N PHE A 163 -12.80 0.82 8.75
CA PHE A 163 -13.44 0.22 7.57
C PHE A 163 -14.58 -0.71 7.95
N LYS A 164 -14.39 -1.56 8.97
CA LYS A 164 -15.44 -2.46 9.49
C LYS A 164 -16.62 -1.69 10.07
N GLU A 165 -16.36 -0.67 10.89
CA GLU A 165 -17.41 0.12 11.55
C GLU A 165 -18.22 0.95 10.54
N ARG A 166 -17.54 1.63 9.61
CA ARG A 166 -18.20 2.49 8.63
C ARG A 166 -18.71 1.74 7.40
N LYS A 167 -18.40 0.44 7.28
CA LYS A 167 -18.72 -0.41 6.13
C LYS A 167 -18.23 0.21 4.82
N ARG A 168 -16.99 0.70 4.84
CA ARG A 168 -16.28 1.30 3.70
C ARG A 168 -15.06 0.45 3.36
N HIS A 169 -14.70 0.47 2.08
CA HIS A 169 -13.60 -0.34 1.52
C HIS A 169 -12.56 0.52 0.79
N LEU A 170 -12.75 1.84 0.77
CA LEU A 170 -11.82 2.78 0.16
C LEU A 170 -11.84 4.04 1.01
N ALA A 171 -10.65 4.55 1.30
CA ALA A 171 -10.42 5.83 1.95
C ALA A 171 -9.48 6.68 1.09
N VAL A 172 -9.72 7.99 1.10
CA VAL A 172 -8.78 8.98 0.61
C VAL A 172 -7.84 9.33 1.75
N VAL A 173 -6.55 9.27 1.45
CA VAL A 173 -5.49 9.63 2.38
C VAL A 173 -5.10 11.07 2.14
N VAL A 174 -5.03 11.87 3.21
CA VAL A 174 -4.65 13.28 3.15
C VAL A 174 -3.36 13.56 3.90
N ASP A 175 -2.60 14.52 3.36
CA ASP A 175 -1.40 15.09 3.97
C ASP A 175 -1.73 16.18 5.01
N GLU A 176 -0.70 16.79 5.60
CA GLU A 176 -0.84 17.86 6.59
C GLU A 176 -1.46 19.16 6.04
N TYR A 177 -1.48 19.33 4.71
CA TYR A 177 -2.09 20.47 4.03
C TYR A 177 -3.56 20.19 3.64
N GLY A 178 -4.03 18.97 3.86
CA GLY A 178 -5.39 18.52 3.50
C GLY A 178 -5.55 18.18 2.02
N SER A 179 -4.45 18.05 1.28
CA SER A 179 -4.44 17.57 -0.10
C SER A 179 -4.42 16.04 -0.12
N THR A 180 -4.94 15.44 -1.19
CA THR A 180 -4.84 13.99 -1.39
C THR A 180 -3.36 13.59 -1.50
N ALA A 181 -2.92 12.72 -0.59
CA ALA A 181 -1.63 12.05 -0.63
C ALA A 181 -1.73 10.71 -1.38
N GLY A 182 -2.86 10.01 -1.24
CA GLY A 182 -3.07 8.68 -1.79
C GLY A 182 -4.51 8.18 -1.62
N VAL A 183 -4.74 6.92 -2.00
CA VAL A 183 -5.93 6.15 -1.63
C VAL A 183 -5.51 4.81 -1.05
N ILE A 184 -6.31 4.28 -0.14
CA ILE A 184 -6.09 2.95 0.42
C ILE A 184 -7.41 2.19 0.49
N THR A 185 -7.34 0.89 0.25
CA THR A 185 -8.48 -0.02 0.22
C THR A 185 -8.43 -0.99 1.40
N VAL A 186 -9.52 -1.74 1.63
CA VAL A 186 -9.50 -2.81 2.63
C VAL A 186 -8.63 -3.97 2.15
N GLU A 187 -8.63 -4.17 0.85
CA GLU A 187 -7.88 -5.19 0.14
C GLU A 187 -6.38 -5.02 0.43
N ASP A 188 -5.83 -3.79 0.31
CA ASP A 188 -4.43 -3.47 0.64
C ASP A 188 -4.08 -3.81 2.11
N VAL A 189 -5.01 -3.56 3.05
CA VAL A 189 -4.79 -3.87 4.47
C VAL A 189 -4.83 -5.38 4.75
N VAL A 190 -5.70 -6.10 4.05
CA VAL A 190 -5.83 -7.56 4.17
C VAL A 190 -4.63 -8.25 3.53
N GLU A 191 -4.10 -7.71 2.44
CA GLU A 191 -2.88 -8.18 1.79
C GLU A 191 -1.69 -8.12 2.75
N GLN A 192 -1.55 -7.04 3.53
CA GLN A 192 -0.51 -6.99 4.57
C GLN A 192 -0.65 -8.06 5.66
N LEU A 193 -1.86 -8.60 5.87
CA LEU A 193 -2.10 -9.68 6.82
C LEU A 193 -1.83 -11.06 6.19
N VAL A 194 -2.36 -11.27 4.99
CA VAL A 194 -2.40 -12.58 4.32
C VAL A 194 -1.14 -12.85 3.49
N GLY A 195 -0.44 -11.79 3.08
CA GLY A 195 0.55 -11.83 2.01
C GLY A 195 -0.12 -11.74 0.64
N GLU A 196 0.72 -11.70 -0.41
CA GLU A 196 0.28 -11.77 -1.81
C GLU A 196 -0.59 -13.02 -2.02
N ILE A 197 -1.80 -12.82 -2.52
CA ILE A 197 -2.65 -13.91 -2.99
C ILE A 197 -2.54 -13.87 -4.51
N GLU A 198 -1.86 -14.84 -5.12
CA GLU A 198 -1.83 -14.99 -6.58
C GLU A 198 -3.28 -15.06 -7.09
N ASP A 199 -3.74 -14.04 -7.83
CA ASP A 199 -5.09 -14.02 -8.39
C ASP A 199 -5.15 -15.03 -9.55
N GLU A 200 -6.29 -15.71 -9.71
CA GLU A 200 -6.53 -16.63 -10.82
C GLU A 200 -6.49 -15.93 -12.19
N PHE A 201 -6.58 -14.59 -12.20
CA PHE A 201 -6.56 -13.73 -13.39
C PHE A 201 -5.28 -12.92 -13.55
N ASP A 202 -4.31 -13.05 -12.65
CA ASP A 202 -3.02 -12.38 -12.80
C ASP A 202 -2.32 -12.95 -14.04
N VAL A 203 -2.29 -12.12 -15.08
CA VAL A 203 -1.35 -12.32 -16.17
C VAL A 203 0.01 -12.03 -15.55
N ILE A 204 0.68 -13.09 -15.07
CA ILE A 204 2.11 -13.05 -14.76
C ILE A 204 2.73 -12.33 -15.95
N PRO A 205 3.29 -11.12 -15.80
CA PRO A 205 3.98 -10.48 -16.91
C PRO A 205 5.04 -11.47 -17.35
N PRO A 206 5.02 -11.96 -18.60
CA PRO A 206 6.18 -12.66 -19.12
C PRO A 206 7.30 -11.61 -19.08
N ASP A 207 8.35 -11.92 -18.30
CA ASP A 207 9.58 -11.15 -18.12
C ASP A 207 9.55 -10.02 -17.06
N GLN A 208 9.64 -10.40 -15.77
CA GLN A 208 10.67 -9.73 -14.95
C GLN A 208 11.99 -10.43 -15.26
N PRO A 209 12.98 -9.75 -15.88
CA PRO A 209 14.25 -10.37 -16.19
C PRO A 209 15.05 -10.46 -14.90
N VAL A 210 14.80 -11.49 -14.09
CA VAL A 210 15.93 -12.18 -13.49
C VAL A 210 16.70 -12.73 -14.69
N LEU A 211 17.65 -11.95 -15.21
CA LEU A 211 18.62 -12.45 -16.16
C LEU A 211 19.29 -13.64 -15.45
N GLU A 212 18.86 -14.85 -15.79
CA GLU A 212 19.34 -16.09 -15.20
C GLU A 212 20.88 -16.05 -15.16
N GLY A 213 21.45 -15.96 -13.96
CA GLY A 213 22.89 -15.96 -13.73
C GLY A 213 23.58 -14.58 -13.65
N SER A 214 22.86 -13.47 -13.72
CA SER A 214 23.44 -12.13 -13.50
C SER A 214 23.13 -11.58 -12.11
N ASN A 215 24.10 -10.93 -11.48
CA ASN A 215 24.02 -10.34 -10.15
C ASN A 215 23.22 -9.01 -10.15
N VAL A 216 22.26 -8.86 -11.08
CA VAL A 216 21.62 -7.61 -11.50
C VAL A 216 20.10 -7.73 -11.43
N LEU A 217 19.46 -6.82 -10.71
CA LEU A 217 18.00 -6.66 -10.65
C LEU A 217 17.62 -5.35 -11.32
N LEU A 218 16.55 -5.36 -12.12
CA LEU A 218 15.97 -4.15 -12.71
C LEU A 218 14.55 -3.99 -12.18
N LEU A 219 14.33 -2.98 -11.34
CA LEU A 219 13.08 -2.75 -10.63
C LEU A 219 12.52 -1.37 -10.96
N GLU A 220 11.20 -1.19 -10.79
CA GLU A 220 10.60 0.11 -10.93
C GLU A 220 10.98 1.03 -9.75
N GLY A 221 11.11 2.32 -10.01
CA GLY A 221 11.33 3.29 -8.94
C GLY A 221 10.14 3.42 -7.99
N SER A 222 8.94 3.06 -8.45
CA SER A 222 7.69 2.99 -7.68
C SER A 222 7.68 1.89 -6.62
N THR A 223 8.49 0.83 -6.77
CA THR A 223 8.42 -0.35 -5.92
C THR A 223 8.57 0.02 -4.44
N ASN A 224 7.65 -0.49 -3.62
CA ASN A 224 7.63 -0.24 -2.19
C ASN A 224 8.83 -0.90 -1.53
N ILE A 225 9.47 -0.20 -0.59
CA ILE A 225 10.64 -0.75 0.13
C ILE A 225 10.29 -1.97 0.99
N ARG A 226 9.02 -2.14 1.38
CA ARG A 226 8.54 -3.31 2.12
C ARG A 226 8.50 -4.55 1.23
N ASP A 227 8.03 -4.39 0.00
CA ASP A 227 7.96 -5.47 -0.99
C ASP A 227 9.37 -5.90 -1.43
N LEU A 228 10.33 -4.96 -1.44
CA LEU A 228 11.73 -5.28 -1.71
C LEU A 228 12.33 -6.27 -0.70
N GLU A 229 11.94 -6.15 0.57
CA GLU A 229 12.43 -7.04 1.62
C GLU A 229 11.81 -8.43 1.48
N SER A 230 10.49 -8.52 1.28
CA SER A 230 9.77 -9.80 1.17
C SER A 230 10.12 -10.56 -0.12
N GLN A 231 10.20 -9.88 -1.27
CA GLN A 231 10.37 -10.51 -2.58
C GLN A 231 11.84 -10.69 -2.98
N TYR A 232 12.71 -9.71 -2.67
CA TYR A 232 14.11 -9.68 -3.13
C TYR A 232 15.14 -9.74 -2.00
N GLN A 233 14.71 -9.94 -0.74
CA GLN A 233 15.58 -10.00 0.44
C GLN A 233 16.52 -8.79 0.51
N LEU A 234 15.97 -7.61 0.18
CA LEU A 234 16.66 -6.34 0.16
C LEU A 234 16.06 -5.46 1.26
N SER A 235 16.73 -5.43 2.41
CA SER A 235 16.30 -4.60 3.54
C SER A 235 16.83 -3.19 3.37
N LEU A 236 15.93 -2.21 3.30
CA LEU A 236 16.28 -0.79 3.25
C LEU A 236 15.82 -0.09 4.54
N PRO A 237 16.49 1.01 4.93
CA PRO A 237 16.06 1.80 6.09
C PRO A 237 14.63 2.31 5.90
N ARG A 238 13.74 2.05 6.87
CA ARG A 238 12.33 2.48 6.82
C ARG A 238 12.10 3.85 7.46
N ASP A 239 13.00 4.27 8.34
CA ASP A 239 12.79 5.42 9.23
C ASP A 239 13.15 6.77 8.58
N ALA A 240 13.55 6.76 7.31
CA ALA A 240 14.18 7.90 6.65
C ALA A 240 13.22 8.72 5.75
N GLY A 241 11.91 8.51 5.89
CA GLY A 241 10.87 9.36 5.30
C GLY A 241 10.56 9.09 3.83
N PHE A 242 10.93 7.92 3.32
CA PHE A 242 10.61 7.45 1.97
C PHE A 242 9.95 6.07 2.03
N GLU A 243 9.07 5.79 1.07
CA GLU A 243 8.33 4.52 0.99
C GLU A 243 8.73 3.69 -0.24
N THR A 244 9.40 4.30 -1.21
CA THR A 244 9.71 3.67 -2.50
C THR A 244 11.20 3.62 -2.78
N LEU A 245 11.61 2.74 -3.70
CA LEU A 245 12.99 2.62 -4.17
C LEU A 245 13.52 3.95 -4.73
N ALA A 246 12.71 4.68 -5.50
CA ALA A 246 13.04 6.01 -5.99
C ALA A 246 13.23 7.01 -4.84
N GLY A 247 12.38 6.96 -3.81
CA GLY A 247 12.51 7.81 -2.62
C GLY A 247 13.82 7.55 -1.88
N PHE A 248 14.18 6.27 -1.68
CA PHE A 248 15.47 5.87 -1.12
C PHE A 248 16.64 6.39 -1.97
N MET A 249 16.57 6.25 -3.29
CA MET A 249 17.60 6.75 -4.21
C MET A 249 17.79 8.27 -4.09
N LEU A 250 16.69 9.03 -4.09
CA LEU A 250 16.72 10.50 -3.95
C LEU A 250 17.28 10.93 -2.59
N ALA A 251 16.90 10.22 -1.51
CA ALA A 251 17.39 10.49 -0.17
C ALA A 251 18.91 10.28 -0.06
N ASN A 252 19.49 9.34 -0.79
CA ASN A 252 20.95 9.13 -0.80
C ASN A 252 21.67 10.09 -1.75
N LEU A 253 21.12 10.33 -2.94
CA LEU A 253 21.76 11.16 -3.96
C LEU A 253 21.68 12.65 -3.65
N GLN A 254 20.68 13.11 -2.87
CA GLN A 254 20.49 14.50 -2.44
C GLN A 254 20.47 15.53 -3.60
N LYS A 255 20.13 15.07 -4.81
CA LYS A 255 19.99 15.85 -6.03
C LYS A 255 18.95 15.20 -6.94
N ILE A 256 18.42 15.95 -7.91
CA ILE A 256 17.69 15.33 -9.03
C ILE A 256 18.70 14.57 -9.89
N PRO A 257 18.57 13.24 -10.00
CA PRO A 257 19.59 12.43 -10.63
C PRO A 257 19.38 12.34 -12.14
N HIS A 258 20.43 11.90 -12.83
CA HIS A 258 20.40 11.56 -14.25
C HIS A 258 20.63 10.06 -14.42
N PRO A 259 20.19 9.45 -15.54
CA PRO A 259 20.55 8.07 -15.86
C PRO A 259 22.06 7.84 -15.75
N GLY A 260 22.44 6.78 -15.04
CA GLY A 260 23.83 6.45 -14.70
C GLY A 260 24.34 6.98 -13.35
N ASP A 261 23.65 7.93 -12.72
CA ASP A 261 23.94 8.30 -11.32
C ASP A 261 23.73 7.07 -10.42
N SER A 262 24.68 6.83 -9.52
CA SER A 262 24.67 5.65 -8.64
C SER A 262 25.28 5.91 -7.27
N PHE A 263 24.93 5.04 -6.32
CA PHE A 263 25.59 4.96 -5.02
C PHE A 263 25.63 3.51 -4.54
N ASP A 264 26.50 3.25 -3.57
CA ASP A 264 26.69 1.93 -2.98
C ASP A 264 26.06 1.90 -1.59
N PHE A 265 25.27 0.86 -1.31
CA PHE A 265 24.64 0.63 0.00
C PHE A 265 24.62 -0.88 0.30
N GLU A 266 25.09 -1.26 1.48
CA GLU A 266 25.15 -2.66 1.97
C GLU A 266 25.66 -3.70 0.96
N GLY A 267 26.74 -3.36 0.25
CA GLY A 267 27.36 -4.28 -0.73
C GLY A 267 26.60 -4.39 -2.05
N ARG A 268 25.66 -3.49 -2.32
CA ARG A 268 24.94 -3.37 -3.58
C ARG A 268 25.14 -1.97 -4.18
N ARG A 269 25.23 -1.89 -5.49
CA ARG A 269 25.22 -0.63 -6.25
C ARG A 269 23.82 -0.39 -6.79
N PHE A 270 23.27 0.78 -6.49
CA PHE A 270 21.99 1.23 -7.00
C PHE A 270 22.25 2.29 -8.06
N THR A 271 21.77 2.07 -9.28
CA THR A 271 21.99 2.96 -10.43
C THR A 271 20.66 3.39 -11.02
N VAL A 272 20.51 4.68 -11.31
CA VAL A 272 19.36 5.18 -12.09
C VAL A 272 19.49 4.63 -13.51
N GLU A 273 18.59 3.75 -13.91
CA GLU A 273 18.55 3.23 -15.28
C GLU A 273 17.78 4.21 -16.17
N ASP A 274 16.63 4.70 -15.70
CA ASP A 274 15.72 5.52 -16.48
C ASP A 274 14.97 6.55 -15.62
N MET A 275 14.61 7.68 -16.24
CA MET A 275 13.91 8.80 -15.61
C MET A 275 12.65 9.15 -16.42
N ASP A 276 11.52 9.32 -15.74
CA ASP A 276 10.31 9.93 -16.28
C ASP A 276 10.17 11.36 -15.72
N GLY A 277 10.58 12.35 -16.52
CA GLY A 277 10.71 13.73 -16.06
C GLY A 277 11.70 13.86 -14.90
N HIS A 278 11.20 14.13 -13.69
CA HIS A 278 11.99 14.17 -12.46
C HIS A 278 11.83 12.92 -11.56
N ARG A 279 11.00 11.95 -11.97
CA ARG A 279 10.78 10.68 -11.26
C ARG A 279 11.80 9.65 -11.76
N ILE A 280 12.43 8.94 -10.83
CA ILE A 280 13.22 7.76 -11.20
C ILE A 280 12.23 6.67 -11.61
N ALA A 281 12.26 6.27 -12.88
CA ALA A 281 11.33 5.29 -13.44
C ALA A 281 11.84 3.87 -13.21
N LYS A 282 13.14 3.62 -13.45
CA LYS A 282 13.77 2.31 -13.28
C LYS A 282 15.09 2.41 -12.55
N VAL A 283 15.36 1.42 -11.70
CA VAL A 283 16.58 1.31 -10.92
C VAL A 283 17.22 -0.04 -11.19
N ARG A 284 18.50 0.00 -11.53
CA ARG A 284 19.37 -1.18 -11.64
C ARG A 284 20.09 -1.39 -10.32
N ILE A 285 20.00 -2.59 -9.76
CA ILE A 285 20.66 -2.98 -8.50
C ILE A 285 21.64 -4.11 -8.80
N GLU A 286 22.90 -3.92 -8.45
CA GLU A 286 23.96 -4.90 -8.71
C GLU A 286 24.71 -5.25 -7.44
N ASN A 287 24.95 -6.54 -7.16
CA ASN A 287 25.81 -6.92 -6.05
C ASN A 287 27.26 -6.52 -6.37
N LEU A 288 27.90 -5.79 -5.46
CA LEU A 288 29.32 -5.49 -5.52
C LEU A 288 30.07 -6.79 -5.20
N ALA A 289 30.82 -7.32 -6.16
CA ALA A 289 31.70 -8.46 -5.89
C ALA A 289 32.64 -8.12 -4.71
N PRO A 290 32.89 -9.05 -3.78
CA PRO A 290 33.86 -8.81 -2.72
C PRO A 290 35.19 -8.45 -3.36
N ALA A 291 35.77 -7.31 -2.98
CA ALA A 291 37.04 -6.85 -3.49
C ALA A 291 38.07 -7.97 -3.34
N ALA A 292 38.47 -8.59 -4.45
CA ALA A 292 39.51 -9.61 -4.45
C ALA A 292 40.75 -8.95 -3.83
N MET A 293 41.16 -9.42 -2.64
CA MET A 293 42.44 -9.07 -2.04
C MET A 293 43.50 -9.32 -3.11
N ARG A 294 44.05 -8.24 -3.67
CA ARG A 294 45.25 -8.32 -4.49
C ARG A 294 46.32 -8.89 -3.59
N GLN A 295 46.60 -10.18 -3.74
CA GLN A 295 47.83 -10.78 -3.26
C GLN A 295 48.95 -10.11 -4.05
N THR A 296 49.54 -9.06 -3.50
CA THR A 296 50.91 -8.69 -3.81
C THR A 296 51.81 -9.75 -3.18
N GLY A 297 52.02 -10.82 -3.94
CA GLY A 297 53.13 -11.75 -3.76
C GLY A 297 54.05 -11.60 -4.97
N ASP A 298 55.11 -10.81 -4.79
CA ASP A 298 56.51 -11.17 -5.05
C ASP A 298 57.43 -10.00 -4.64
#